data_AF-A0A2K3KZL2-F1
#
_entry.id   AF-A0A2K3KZL2-F1
#
_cell.length_a   1.000
_cell.length_b   1.000
_cell.length_c   1.000
_cell.angle_alpha   90.00
_cell.angle_beta   90.00
_cell.angle_gamma   90.00
#
_symmetry.space_group_name_H-M   'P 1'
#
loop_
_entity.id
_entity.type
_entity.pdbx_description
1 polymer ?
#
loop_
_entity_poly.entity_id
_entity_poly.type
_entity_poly.pdbx_seq_one_letter_code
_entity_poly.pdbx_strand_id
1 'polypeptide(L)'
;MLTVILCDMIHCLAYEKRDAGAVIHSHGIESCLVTMINPFSKEFRITHMEMIKGIKGHGYYDELVVPIIDNTAHEHQLTESFAKAIEEYPKTTAVLVRNHGIFVWGDSWISAKTQSECYHYLFDAAIKLHQVGLDWSTPNHGPILSARRGLSIAGESNLSTKARKNNGDIDPSPRCIVLDIEGTTTPISFVSEVLFPYARDNVGRHLSATYDTAETKADIKLLRSQLIPDCGAASPKTGIAASRVAGKAAISFF
;
A
#
# COMPACT_ATOMS: atom_id res chain seq x y z
N MET A 1 -28.76 -17.06 -17.60
CA MET A 1 -29.18 -16.84 -16.20
C MET A 1 -27.90 -16.50 -15.44
N LEU A 2 -27.59 -15.21 -15.26
CA LEU A 2 -26.40 -14.81 -14.50
C LEU A 2 -26.68 -15.11 -13.02
N THR A 3 -25.93 -16.05 -12.46
CA THR A 3 -25.93 -16.32 -11.03
C THR A 3 -25.22 -15.15 -10.35
N VAL A 4 -25.98 -14.35 -9.62
CA VAL A 4 -25.47 -13.32 -8.68
C VAL A 4 -24.54 -14.04 -7.71
N ILE A 5 -23.25 -13.68 -7.71
CA ILE A 5 -22.26 -14.27 -6.80
C ILE A 5 -22.56 -13.65 -5.43
N LEU A 6 -22.70 -14.43 -4.35
CA LEU A 6 -23.13 -13.91 -3.02
C LEU A 6 -22.30 -12.72 -2.49
N CYS A 7 -21.06 -12.60 -2.96
CA CYS A 7 -20.17 -11.46 -2.74
C CYS A 7 -20.77 -10.11 -3.19
N ASP A 8 -21.74 -10.12 -4.10
CA ASP A 8 -22.42 -8.93 -4.63
C ASP A 8 -23.05 -8.07 -3.52
N MET A 9 -23.58 -8.65 -2.44
CA MET A 9 -24.17 -7.85 -1.35
C MET A 9 -23.12 -7.07 -0.53
N ILE A 10 -21.97 -7.68 -0.25
CA ILE A 10 -20.89 -7.04 0.50
C ILE A 10 -20.18 -6.00 -0.39
N HIS A 11 -19.99 -6.31 -1.67
CA HIS A 11 -19.48 -5.35 -2.65
C HIS A 11 -20.41 -4.13 -2.75
N CYS A 12 -21.73 -4.34 -2.85
CA CYS A 12 -22.72 -3.26 -2.90
C CYS A 12 -22.63 -2.34 -1.67
N LEU A 13 -22.42 -2.88 -0.46
CA LEU A 13 -22.25 -2.05 0.74
C LEU A 13 -21.04 -1.10 0.62
N ALA A 14 -19.90 -1.59 0.16
CA ALA A 14 -18.73 -0.72 -0.05
C ALA A 14 -18.99 0.33 -1.14
N TYR A 15 -19.68 -0.03 -2.22
CA TYR A 15 -20.10 0.94 -3.25
C TYR A 15 -21.04 2.02 -2.71
N GLU A 16 -21.97 1.68 -1.83
CA GLU A 16 -22.97 2.61 -1.30
C GLU A 16 -22.43 3.47 -0.15
N LYS A 17 -21.73 2.86 0.80
CA LYS A 17 -21.27 3.50 2.04
C LYS A 17 -19.92 4.19 1.92
N ARG A 18 -19.15 3.90 0.87
CA ARG A 18 -17.79 4.43 0.68
C ARG A 18 -17.54 5.07 -0.68
N ASP A 19 -18.56 5.15 -1.53
CA ASP A 19 -18.44 5.66 -2.91
C ASP A 19 -17.26 5.02 -3.66
N ALA A 20 -17.07 3.71 -3.45
CA ALA A 20 -15.96 2.99 -4.05
C ALA A 20 -16.10 2.96 -5.59
N GLY A 21 -14.98 3.06 -6.31
CA GLY A 21 -14.94 2.78 -7.75
C GLY A 21 -14.72 1.30 -8.04
N ALA A 22 -14.02 0.59 -7.14
CA ALA A 22 -13.81 -0.84 -7.22
C ALA A 22 -13.63 -1.46 -5.83
N VAL A 23 -13.95 -2.75 -5.75
CA VAL A 23 -13.75 -3.57 -4.55
C VAL A 23 -13.08 -4.87 -4.98
N ILE A 24 -12.10 -5.31 -4.18
CA ILE A 24 -11.36 -6.55 -4.33
C ILE A 24 -11.59 -7.41 -3.11
N HIS A 25 -11.97 -8.65 -3.34
CA HIS A 25 -12.02 -9.68 -2.32
C HIS A 25 -10.96 -10.74 -2.62
N SER A 26 -10.19 -11.11 -1.59
CA SER A 26 -9.14 -12.13 -1.67
C SER A 26 -9.10 -13.00 -0.42
N HIS A 27 -8.70 -14.26 -0.62
CA HIS A 27 -8.53 -15.28 0.42
C HIS A 27 -7.06 -15.59 0.69
N GLY A 28 -6.21 -14.55 0.67
CA GLY A 28 -4.77 -14.73 0.88
C GLY A 28 -4.48 -15.37 2.23
N ILE A 29 -3.53 -16.32 2.27
CA ILE A 29 -3.28 -17.12 3.48
C ILE A 29 -2.81 -16.25 4.65
N GLU A 30 -2.01 -15.22 4.37
CA GLU A 30 -1.58 -14.21 5.32
C GLU A 30 -2.76 -13.41 5.90
N SER A 31 -3.76 -13.07 5.09
CA SER A 31 -4.98 -12.41 5.59
C SER A 31 -5.78 -13.29 6.56
N CYS A 32 -5.76 -14.61 6.37
CA CYS A 32 -6.33 -15.55 7.34
C CYS A 32 -5.47 -15.68 8.60
N LEU A 33 -4.18 -15.98 8.43
CA LEU A 33 -3.26 -16.26 9.54
C LEU A 33 -3.10 -15.07 10.48
N VAL A 34 -3.06 -13.84 9.96
CA VAL A 34 -2.90 -12.64 10.80
C VAL A 34 -4.06 -12.48 11.79
N THR A 35 -5.27 -12.90 11.40
CA THR A 35 -6.44 -12.89 12.30
C THR A 35 -6.37 -13.97 13.37
N MET A 36 -5.55 -15.00 13.19
CA MET A 36 -5.40 -16.11 14.13
C MET A 36 -4.34 -15.83 15.21
N ILE A 37 -3.39 -14.91 14.96
CA ILE A 37 -2.33 -14.58 15.93
C ILE A 37 -2.92 -14.11 17.26
N ASN A 38 -4.00 -13.32 17.21
CA ASN A 38 -4.81 -12.96 18.37
C ASN A 38 -6.30 -13.21 18.08
N PRO A 39 -6.84 -14.39 18.46
CA PRO A 39 -8.21 -14.78 18.14
C PRO A 39 -9.29 -13.86 18.72
N PHE A 40 -8.98 -13.09 19.76
CA PHE A 40 -9.93 -12.19 20.41
C PHE A 40 -9.81 -10.74 19.93
N SER A 41 -8.77 -10.41 19.15
CA SER A 41 -8.61 -9.05 18.64
C SER A 41 -9.69 -8.73 17.61
N LYS A 42 -10.32 -7.56 17.76
CA LYS A 42 -11.26 -7.00 16.77
C LYS A 42 -10.55 -6.15 15.72
N GLU A 43 -9.24 -5.99 15.84
CA GLU A 43 -8.45 -5.13 14.97
C GLU A 43 -7.10 -5.77 14.67
N PHE A 44 -6.63 -5.57 13.45
CA PHE A 44 -5.23 -5.67 13.10
C PHE A 44 -4.61 -4.27 13.13
N ARG A 45 -3.43 -4.14 13.74
CA ARG A 45 -2.71 -2.87 13.91
C ARG A 45 -1.27 -3.06 13.50
N ILE A 46 -0.73 -2.12 12.71
CA ILE A 46 0.69 -2.08 12.31
C ILE A 46 1.11 -0.62 12.10
N THR A 47 2.36 -0.29 12.37
CA THR A 47 2.88 1.08 12.20
C THR A 47 4.32 1.06 11.67
N HIS A 48 4.87 2.20 11.26
CA HIS A 48 6.28 2.37 10.89
C HIS A 48 6.78 1.42 9.78
N MET A 49 5.90 1.13 8.83
CA MET A 49 6.20 0.31 7.65
C MET A 49 5.94 1.13 6.38
N GLU A 50 6.90 1.14 5.45
CA GLU A 50 6.84 1.97 4.23
C GLU A 50 5.58 1.73 3.40
N MET A 51 5.14 0.47 3.33
CA MET A 51 3.96 0.06 2.56
C MET A 51 2.63 0.65 3.09
N ILE A 52 2.62 1.21 4.31
CA ILE A 52 1.47 1.95 4.85
C ILE A 52 1.14 3.17 3.97
N LYS A 53 2.14 3.82 3.35
CA LYS A 53 1.94 4.95 2.43
C LYS A 53 1.04 4.61 1.23
N GLY A 54 0.99 3.33 0.85
CA GLY A 54 0.13 2.87 -0.25
C GLY A 54 -1.35 2.72 0.16
N ILE A 55 -1.68 2.89 1.44
CA ILE A 55 -3.06 2.89 1.94
C ILE A 55 -3.58 4.34 1.97
N LYS A 56 -4.74 4.58 1.35
CA LYS A 56 -5.33 5.92 1.28
C LYS A 56 -5.46 6.53 2.68
N GLY A 57 -5.00 7.78 2.79
CA GLY A 57 -5.06 8.55 4.03
C GLY A 57 -4.00 8.20 5.08
N HIS A 58 -2.99 7.39 4.75
CA HIS A 58 -1.93 7.01 5.67
C HIS A 58 -0.54 7.44 5.16
N GLY A 59 0.34 7.80 6.09
CA GLY A 59 1.77 8.01 5.89
C GLY A 59 2.62 7.00 6.69
N TYR A 60 3.94 7.06 6.53
CA TYR A 60 4.88 6.12 7.17
C TYR A 60 4.72 6.02 8.71
N TYR A 61 4.59 7.16 9.39
CA TYR A 61 4.48 7.23 10.84
C TYR A 61 3.06 6.93 11.36
N ASP A 62 2.08 6.76 10.48
CA ASP A 62 0.72 6.48 10.91
C ASP A 62 0.59 5.04 11.42
N GLU A 63 -0.36 4.84 12.33
CA GLU A 63 -0.85 3.51 12.67
C GLU A 63 -1.95 3.12 11.67
N LEU A 64 -1.75 2.01 10.99
CA LEU A 64 -2.79 1.38 10.17
C LEU A 64 -3.62 0.47 11.07
N VAL A 65 -4.93 0.73 11.10
CA VAL A 65 -5.92 -0.09 11.82
C VAL A 65 -6.89 -0.70 10.82
N VAL A 66 -7.02 -2.02 10.84
CA VAL A 66 -7.95 -2.77 9.99
C VAL A 66 -8.93 -3.53 10.89
N PRO A 67 -10.25 -3.28 10.81
CA PRO A 67 -11.23 -4.01 11.60
C PRO A 67 -11.30 -5.48 11.17
N ILE A 68 -11.49 -6.36 12.15
CA ILE A 68 -11.65 -7.81 11.99
C ILE A 68 -13.07 -8.18 12.43
N ILE A 69 -13.87 -8.67 11.50
CA ILE A 69 -15.17 -9.28 11.79
C ILE A 69 -15.06 -10.79 11.86
N ASP A 70 -15.93 -11.42 12.64
CA ASP A 70 -15.97 -12.87 12.74
C ASP A 70 -16.68 -13.47 11.53
N ASN A 71 -16.14 -14.56 11.00
CA ASN A 71 -16.77 -15.26 9.89
C ASN A 71 -18.07 -15.94 10.35
N THR A 72 -19.03 -16.05 9.43
CA THR A 72 -20.31 -16.72 9.65
C THR A 72 -20.46 -17.86 8.65
N ALA A 73 -21.34 -18.82 8.94
CA ALA A 73 -21.58 -19.95 8.03
C ALA A 73 -22.20 -19.51 6.68
N HIS A 74 -22.83 -18.34 6.66
CA HIS A 74 -23.49 -17.80 5.47
C HIS A 74 -23.17 -16.32 5.29
N GLU A 75 -22.68 -15.97 4.10
CA GLU A 75 -22.17 -14.64 3.77
C GLU A 75 -23.20 -13.51 3.95
N HIS A 76 -24.50 -13.78 3.74
CA HIS A 76 -25.56 -12.77 3.98
C HIS A 76 -25.58 -12.26 5.43
N GLN A 77 -25.11 -13.06 6.39
CA GLN A 77 -25.03 -12.70 7.81
C GLN A 77 -23.82 -11.81 8.11
N LEU A 78 -22.83 -11.73 7.20
CA LEU A 78 -21.69 -10.82 7.35
C LEU A 78 -22.10 -9.36 7.11
N THR A 79 -23.10 -9.13 6.25
CA THR A 79 -23.58 -7.82 5.80
C THR A 79 -23.71 -6.79 6.93
N GLU A 80 -24.36 -7.16 8.05
CA GLU A 80 -24.57 -6.25 9.19
C GLU A 80 -23.26 -5.93 9.90
N SER A 81 -22.46 -6.95 10.22
CA SER A 81 -21.16 -6.77 10.87
C SER A 81 -20.17 -5.97 10.00
N PHE A 82 -20.24 -6.17 8.68
CA PHE A 82 -19.45 -5.46 7.69
C PHE A 82 -19.86 -4.00 7.58
N ALA A 83 -21.16 -3.72 7.50
CA ALA A 83 -21.69 -2.35 7.50
C ALA A 83 -21.30 -1.60 8.78
N LYS A 84 -21.40 -2.26 9.93
CA LYS A 84 -20.99 -1.72 11.23
C LYS A 84 -19.49 -1.44 11.28
N ALA A 85 -18.65 -2.38 10.83
CA ALA A 85 -17.20 -2.19 10.76
C ALA A 85 -16.81 -1.03 9.83
N ILE A 86 -17.53 -0.87 8.71
CA ILE A 86 -17.38 0.31 7.86
C ILE A 86 -17.74 1.56 8.67
N GLU A 87 -18.93 1.65 9.26
CA GLU A 87 -19.36 2.86 10.00
C GLU A 87 -18.45 3.25 11.17
N GLU A 88 -17.97 2.29 11.95
CA GLU A 88 -17.09 2.52 13.10
C GLU A 88 -15.67 2.95 12.69
N TYR A 89 -15.22 2.55 11.49
CA TYR A 89 -13.88 2.83 10.98
C TYR A 89 -13.93 3.69 9.71
N PRO A 90 -14.23 5.01 9.82
CA PRO A 90 -14.40 5.89 8.66
C PRO A 90 -13.13 6.03 7.80
N LYS A 91 -11.95 5.85 8.40
CA LYS A 91 -10.64 5.94 7.71
C LYS A 91 -10.24 4.61 7.03
N THR A 92 -10.90 3.49 7.33
CA THR A 92 -10.49 2.21 6.75
C THR A 92 -10.86 2.10 5.27
N THR A 93 -9.99 1.44 4.51
CA THR A 93 -10.24 1.01 3.14
C THR A 93 -10.35 -0.51 3.01
N ALA A 94 -10.37 -1.22 4.14
CA ALA A 94 -10.52 -2.66 4.17
C ALA A 94 -11.20 -3.19 5.44
N VAL A 95 -11.74 -4.41 5.34
CA VAL A 95 -12.24 -5.20 6.47
C VAL A 95 -11.69 -6.63 6.34
N LEU A 96 -11.09 -7.14 7.40
CA LEU A 96 -10.70 -8.54 7.52
C LEU A 96 -11.88 -9.38 8.01
N VAL A 97 -12.07 -10.54 7.41
CA VAL A 97 -13.02 -11.55 7.86
C VAL A 97 -12.21 -12.73 8.40
N ARG A 98 -12.33 -12.98 9.71
CA ARG A 98 -11.51 -13.97 10.43
C ARG A 98 -11.59 -15.34 9.77
N ASN A 99 -10.46 -15.99 9.52
CA ASN A 99 -10.39 -17.31 8.87
C ASN A 99 -11.04 -17.39 7.48
N HIS A 100 -11.20 -16.26 6.78
CA HIS A 100 -11.80 -16.20 5.45
C HIS A 100 -10.92 -15.40 4.49
N GLY A 101 -10.67 -14.13 4.78
CA GLY A 101 -9.98 -13.26 3.84
C GLY A 101 -10.13 -11.79 4.15
N ILE A 102 -10.00 -10.96 3.12
CA ILE A 102 -10.11 -9.50 3.21
C ILE A 102 -10.98 -8.94 2.08
N PHE A 103 -11.68 -7.85 2.38
CA PHE A 103 -12.33 -6.99 1.40
C PHE A 103 -11.62 -5.64 1.40
N VAL A 104 -11.19 -5.18 0.22
CA VAL A 104 -10.46 -3.92 0.03
C VAL A 104 -11.15 -3.09 -1.03
N TRP A 105 -11.35 -1.79 -0.80
CA TRP A 105 -11.99 -0.90 -1.79
C TRP A 105 -11.19 0.36 -2.04
N GLY A 106 -11.33 0.92 -3.24
CA GLY A 106 -10.67 2.15 -3.64
C GLY A 106 -11.49 2.93 -4.67
N ASP A 107 -11.06 4.16 -4.96
CA ASP A 107 -11.72 5.09 -5.89
C ASP A 107 -11.68 4.60 -7.35
N SER A 108 -10.78 3.66 -7.64
CA SER A 108 -10.62 2.97 -8.92
C SER A 108 -10.07 1.56 -8.71
N TRP A 109 -10.17 0.69 -9.72
CA TRP A 109 -9.58 -0.66 -9.67
C TRP A 109 -8.07 -0.62 -9.44
N ILE A 110 -7.37 0.41 -9.93
CA ILE A 110 -5.94 0.62 -9.72
C ILE A 110 -5.68 0.86 -8.23
N SER A 111 -6.37 1.83 -7.62
CA SER A 111 -6.22 2.10 -6.19
C SER A 111 -6.62 0.92 -5.31
N ALA A 112 -7.70 0.20 -5.64
CA ALA A 112 -8.13 -0.98 -4.90
C ALA A 112 -7.06 -2.08 -4.95
N LYS A 113 -6.46 -2.32 -6.13
CA LYS A 113 -5.37 -3.28 -6.32
C LYS A 113 -4.11 -2.88 -5.56
N THR A 114 -3.64 -1.63 -5.70
CA THR A 114 -2.47 -1.13 -4.99
C THR A 114 -2.62 -1.24 -3.48
N GLN A 115 -3.79 -0.87 -2.93
CA GLN A 115 -4.05 -1.01 -1.51
C GLN A 115 -4.10 -2.49 -1.09
N SER A 116 -4.76 -3.35 -1.88
CA SER A 116 -4.83 -4.79 -1.61
C SER A 116 -3.43 -5.39 -1.50
N GLU A 117 -2.55 -5.06 -2.44
CA GLU A 117 -1.14 -5.42 -2.44
C GLU A 117 -0.39 -4.96 -1.19
N CYS A 118 -0.57 -3.69 -0.77
CA CYS A 118 0.01 -3.18 0.47
C CYS A 118 -0.52 -3.91 1.70
N TYR A 119 -1.82 -4.19 1.77
CA TYR A 119 -2.41 -4.95 2.88
C TYR A 119 -1.81 -6.35 2.98
N HIS A 120 -1.76 -7.09 1.87
CA HIS A 120 -1.16 -8.43 1.83
C HIS A 120 0.31 -8.41 2.27
N TYR A 121 1.10 -7.45 1.81
CA TYR A 121 2.48 -7.27 2.27
C TYR A 121 2.56 -7.02 3.78
N LEU A 122 1.71 -6.12 4.31
CA LEU A 122 1.74 -5.76 5.73
C LEU A 122 1.31 -6.91 6.64
N PHE A 123 0.37 -7.76 6.20
CA PHE A 123 0.00 -8.97 6.94
C PHE A 123 1.12 -9.99 6.96
N ASP A 124 1.76 -10.25 5.81
CA ASP A 124 2.91 -11.16 5.73
C ASP A 124 4.08 -10.65 6.57
N ALA A 125 4.37 -9.34 6.53
CA ALA A 125 5.37 -8.71 7.38
C ALA A 125 5.06 -8.88 8.88
N ALA A 126 3.81 -8.65 9.30
CA ALA A 126 3.39 -8.85 10.68
C ALA A 126 3.56 -10.31 11.14
N ILE A 127 3.17 -11.28 10.30
CA ILE A 127 3.35 -12.71 10.58
C ILE A 127 4.83 -13.05 10.73
N LYS A 128 5.68 -12.57 9.81
CA LYS A 128 7.13 -12.81 9.86
C LYS A 128 7.77 -12.17 11.09
N LEU A 129 7.41 -10.93 11.42
CA LEU A 129 7.85 -10.25 12.65
C LEU A 129 7.44 -11.07 13.89
N HIS A 130 6.19 -11.55 13.93
CA HIS A 130 5.72 -12.41 15.01
C HIS A 130 6.54 -13.70 15.15
N GLN A 131 6.84 -14.36 14.03
CA GLN A 131 7.63 -15.61 14.00
C GLN A 131 9.05 -15.42 14.55
N VAL A 132 9.65 -14.24 14.34
CA VAL A 132 10.96 -13.89 14.89
C VAL A 132 10.88 -13.22 16.27
N GLY A 133 9.70 -13.14 16.87
CA GLY A 133 9.48 -12.61 18.21
C GLY A 133 9.48 -11.09 18.31
N LEU A 134 9.18 -10.37 17.22
CA LEU A 134 9.10 -8.90 17.16
C LEU A 134 7.65 -8.41 17.05
N ASP A 135 7.36 -7.28 17.70
CA ASP A 135 6.04 -6.66 17.78
C ASP A 135 5.85 -5.62 16.66
N TRP A 136 5.10 -6.00 15.64
CA TRP A 136 4.78 -5.16 14.49
C TRP A 136 3.91 -3.93 14.83
N SER A 137 3.26 -3.92 16.00
CA SER A 137 2.40 -2.81 16.42
C SER A 137 3.17 -1.66 17.07
N THR A 138 4.48 -1.81 17.31
CA THR A 138 5.31 -0.78 17.93
C THR A 138 6.24 -0.10 16.93
N PRO A 139 6.53 1.21 17.07
CA PRO A 139 7.44 1.94 16.17
C PRO A 139 8.83 1.34 15.99
N ASN A 140 9.36 0.73 17.04
CA ASN A 140 10.72 0.17 17.04
C ASN A 140 10.74 -1.31 16.60
N HIS A 141 9.58 -1.91 16.36
CA HIS A 141 9.42 -3.35 16.13
C HIS A 141 10.23 -4.21 17.12
N GLY A 142 10.18 -3.82 18.40
CA GLY A 142 10.95 -4.46 19.46
C GLY A 142 10.44 -5.86 19.78
N PRO A 143 11.12 -6.60 20.68
CA PRO A 143 10.68 -7.94 21.08
C PRO A 143 9.25 -7.94 21.62
N ILE A 144 8.46 -8.97 21.28
CA ILE A 144 7.12 -9.17 21.84
C ILE A 144 7.27 -9.36 23.34
N LEU A 145 6.75 -8.40 24.10
CA LEU A 145 6.73 -8.45 25.56
C LEU A 145 5.67 -9.47 25.99
N SER A 146 6.03 -10.75 25.96
CA SER A 146 5.34 -11.73 26.81
C SER A 146 5.45 -11.24 28.25
N ALA A 147 4.37 -11.31 29.03
CA ALA A 147 4.36 -10.87 30.41
C ALA A 147 5.32 -11.74 31.27
N ARG A 148 6.64 -11.49 31.20
CA ARG A 148 7.68 -11.71 32.20
C ARG A 148 9.09 -11.37 31.68
N ARG A 149 9.75 -10.47 32.44
CA ARG A 149 11.19 -10.13 32.56
C ARG A 149 11.77 -9.05 31.63
N GLY A 150 11.68 -7.80 32.09
CA GLY A 150 12.73 -7.16 32.89
C GLY A 150 14.08 -6.80 32.22
N LEU A 151 14.33 -5.48 32.17
CA LEU A 151 15.61 -4.73 32.06
C LEU A 151 16.24 -4.48 30.66
N SER A 152 15.89 -3.30 30.12
CA SER A 152 16.75 -2.20 29.62
C SER A 152 18.13 -2.48 28.99
N ILE A 153 18.44 -1.78 27.89
CA ILE A 153 19.43 -0.68 27.83
C ILE A 153 19.33 0.09 26.50
N ALA A 154 19.41 1.42 26.60
CA ALA A 154 19.43 2.42 25.54
C ALA A 154 20.82 2.53 24.87
N GLY A 155 20.85 3.08 23.65
CA GLY A 155 22.10 3.46 22.99
C GLY A 155 21.89 4.21 21.67
N GLU A 156 21.67 5.52 21.74
CA GLU A 156 21.85 6.44 20.61
C GLU A 156 23.34 6.61 20.28
N SER A 157 23.68 6.78 19.00
CA SER A 157 24.81 7.62 18.61
C SER A 157 24.65 8.19 17.20
N ASN A 158 24.69 9.52 17.13
CA ASN A 158 24.85 10.33 15.92
C ASN A 158 26.32 10.39 15.53
N LEU A 159 26.64 10.48 14.23
CA LEU A 159 27.75 11.31 13.73
C LEU A 159 27.70 11.52 12.21
N SER A 160 27.71 12.80 11.82
CA SER A 160 27.83 13.32 10.44
C SER A 160 29.28 13.32 9.95
N THR A 161 29.51 13.43 8.63
CA THR A 161 30.52 14.36 8.07
C THR A 161 30.33 14.65 6.57
N LYS A 162 30.82 15.84 6.17
CA LYS A 162 30.47 16.67 5.01
C LYS A 162 31.26 16.40 3.71
N ALA A 163 30.56 16.62 2.58
CA ALA A 163 30.85 17.41 1.37
C ALA A 163 32.21 17.37 0.62
N ARG A 164 32.15 17.25 -0.73
CA ARG A 164 32.51 18.34 -1.67
C ARG A 164 32.11 18.08 -3.14
N LYS A 165 31.66 19.16 -3.80
CA LYS A 165 31.33 19.34 -5.24
C LYS A 165 32.58 19.32 -6.14
N ASN A 166 32.38 19.00 -7.42
CA ASN A 166 32.97 19.77 -8.52
C ASN A 166 32.10 19.76 -9.78
N ASN A 167 32.02 20.93 -10.41
CA ASN A 167 31.21 21.32 -11.56
C ASN A 167 31.90 20.95 -12.88
N GLY A 168 31.11 20.57 -13.89
CA GLY A 168 31.52 20.46 -15.29
C GLY A 168 30.30 20.51 -16.19
N ASP A 169 30.00 21.71 -16.67
CA ASP A 169 28.84 22.09 -17.50
C ASP A 169 28.95 21.50 -18.92
N ILE A 170 27.95 20.70 -19.33
CA ILE A 170 27.74 20.20 -20.70
C ILE A 170 26.23 20.07 -20.93
N ASP A 171 25.73 20.78 -21.94
CA ASP A 171 24.47 20.74 -22.72
C ASP A 171 23.38 19.70 -22.31
N PRO A 172 22.09 20.07 -22.17
CA PRO A 172 21.12 19.29 -21.41
C PRO A 172 20.46 18.21 -22.28
N SER A 173 21.22 17.18 -22.60
CA SER A 173 20.65 15.83 -22.77
C SER A 173 20.82 15.07 -21.45
N PRO A 174 19.81 14.32 -20.98
CA PRO A 174 19.87 13.69 -19.67
C PRO A 174 21.03 12.67 -19.63
N ARG A 175 22.11 12.99 -18.88
CA ARG A 175 23.30 12.13 -18.74
C ARG A 175 23.06 10.89 -17.88
N CYS A 176 22.01 10.91 -17.07
CA CYS A 176 21.63 9.84 -16.17
C CYS A 176 20.12 9.95 -15.92
N ILE A 177 19.44 8.81 -15.99
CA ILE A 177 18.06 8.67 -15.51
C ILE A 177 18.17 7.85 -14.23
N VAL A 178 17.84 8.47 -13.10
CA VAL A 178 17.69 7.77 -11.83
C VAL A 178 16.27 7.23 -11.81
N LEU A 179 16.16 5.91 -11.91
CA LEU A 179 14.89 5.21 -11.80
C LEU A 179 14.73 4.80 -10.34
N ASP A 180 13.93 5.57 -9.62
CA ASP A 180 13.49 5.19 -8.28
C ASP A 180 12.26 4.29 -8.41
N ILE A 181 12.36 3.08 -7.87
CA ILE A 181 11.25 2.13 -7.81
C ILE A 181 10.84 2.06 -6.35
N GLU A 182 10.03 3.03 -5.93
CA GLU A 182 9.39 3.02 -4.62
C GLU A 182 8.14 2.12 -4.67
N GLY A 183 8.11 1.10 -3.81
CA GLY A 183 6.96 0.23 -3.60
C GLY A 183 6.63 -0.65 -4.79
N THR A 184 7.20 -1.85 -4.85
CA THR A 184 6.67 -2.89 -5.77
C THR A 184 6.47 -4.22 -5.06
N THR A 185 5.35 -4.86 -5.38
CA THR A 185 4.93 -6.24 -5.07
C THR A 185 5.67 -7.30 -5.87
N THR A 186 6.85 -6.94 -6.37
CA THR A 186 7.61 -7.72 -7.32
C THR A 186 8.91 -8.15 -6.63
N PRO A 187 9.30 -9.44 -6.69
CA PRO A 187 10.53 -9.89 -6.05
C PRO A 187 11.70 -8.98 -6.41
N ILE A 188 12.55 -8.68 -5.43
CA ILE A 188 13.74 -7.84 -5.64
C ILE A 188 14.54 -8.33 -6.85
N SER A 189 14.62 -9.65 -7.05
CA SER A 189 15.26 -10.25 -8.23
C SER A 189 14.59 -9.86 -9.54
N PHE A 190 13.26 -9.84 -9.64
CA PHE A 190 12.62 -9.40 -10.88
C PHE A 190 12.82 -7.89 -11.12
N VAL A 191 12.82 -7.08 -10.06
CA VAL A 191 13.12 -5.64 -10.19
C VAL A 191 14.55 -5.43 -10.69
N SER A 192 15.54 -6.07 -10.05
CA SER A 192 16.96 -5.88 -10.37
C SER A 192 17.42 -6.59 -11.63
N GLU A 193 16.86 -7.76 -11.93
CA GLU A 193 17.30 -8.64 -13.04
C GLU A 193 16.44 -8.48 -14.29
N VAL A 194 15.21 -7.96 -14.18
CA VAL A 194 14.29 -7.81 -15.32
C VAL A 194 13.95 -6.36 -15.58
N LEU A 195 13.38 -5.65 -14.60
CA LEU A 195 12.89 -4.28 -14.81
C LEU A 195 14.02 -3.28 -15.05
N PHE A 196 15.09 -3.29 -14.25
CA PHE A 196 16.22 -2.37 -14.46
C PHE A 196 16.94 -2.61 -15.79
N PRO A 197 17.29 -3.85 -16.19
CA PRO A 197 17.87 -4.10 -17.50
C PRO A 197 16.92 -3.71 -18.63
N TYR A 198 15.64 -4.08 -18.56
CA TYR A 198 14.65 -3.70 -19.57
C TYR A 198 14.52 -2.18 -19.72
N ALA A 199 14.41 -1.45 -18.61
CA ALA A 199 14.29 0.00 -18.64
C ALA A 199 15.56 0.63 -19.20
N ARG A 200 16.75 0.23 -18.73
CA ARG A 200 18.04 0.73 -19.25
C ARG A 200 18.16 0.55 -20.77
N ASP A 201 17.76 -0.61 -21.27
CA ASP A 201 17.98 -0.99 -22.67
C ASP A 201 16.93 -0.37 -23.63
N ASN A 202 15.78 0.08 -23.09
CA ASN A 202 14.66 0.57 -23.91
C ASN A 202 14.31 2.04 -23.69
N VAL A 203 14.59 2.63 -22.52
CA VAL A 203 14.18 4.01 -22.18
C VAL A 203 14.81 5.03 -23.11
N GLY A 204 16.08 4.87 -23.49
CA GLY A 204 16.76 5.79 -24.40
C GLY A 204 16.14 5.79 -25.80
N ARG A 205 15.79 4.61 -26.32
CA ARG A 205 15.11 4.47 -27.62
C ARG A 205 13.69 5.04 -27.56
N HIS A 206 12.95 4.72 -26.50
CA HIS A 206 11.60 5.22 -26.29
C HIS A 206 11.58 6.76 -26.22
N LEU A 207 12.40 7.36 -25.35
CA LEU A 207 12.50 8.81 -25.24
C LEU A 207 12.93 9.47 -26.54
N SER A 208 13.89 8.89 -27.28
CA SER A 208 14.31 9.46 -28.58
C SER A 208 13.19 9.43 -29.62
N ALA A 209 12.35 8.39 -29.61
CA ALA A 209 11.25 8.23 -30.55
C ALA A 209 10.02 9.09 -30.18
N THR A 210 9.77 9.31 -28.89
CA THR A 210 8.55 9.97 -28.41
C THR A 210 8.79 11.36 -27.82
N TYR A 211 10.04 11.86 -27.80
CA TYR A 211 10.43 13.11 -27.14
C TYR A 211 9.52 14.29 -27.49
N ASP A 212 9.10 14.38 -28.76
CA ASP A 212 8.32 15.52 -29.24
C ASP A 212 6.82 15.41 -28.99
N THR A 213 6.35 14.24 -28.57
CA THR A 213 4.93 13.99 -28.28
C THR A 213 4.48 14.75 -27.03
N ALA A 214 3.20 15.11 -26.99
CA ALA A 214 2.62 15.84 -25.86
C ALA A 214 2.66 15.02 -24.57
N GLU A 215 2.48 13.69 -24.67
CA GLU A 215 2.51 12.75 -23.55
C GLU A 215 3.90 12.70 -22.91
N THR A 216 4.95 12.38 -23.68
CA THR A 216 6.32 12.34 -23.16
C THR A 216 6.80 13.70 -22.63
N LYS A 217 6.38 14.82 -23.24
CA LYS A 217 6.68 16.17 -22.72
C LYS A 217 5.98 16.43 -21.38
N ALA A 218 4.75 15.94 -21.19
CA ALA A 218 4.03 16.04 -19.93
C ALA A 218 4.70 15.20 -18.83
N ASP A 219 5.12 13.97 -19.15
CA ASP A 219 5.82 13.08 -18.21
C ASP A 219 7.17 13.66 -17.79
N ILE A 220 7.97 14.19 -18.73
CA ILE A 220 9.24 14.86 -18.41
C ILE A 220 9.01 16.09 -17.53
N LYS A 221 7.94 16.85 -17.78
CA LYS A 221 7.58 18.00 -16.94
C LYS A 221 7.20 17.56 -15.52
N LEU A 222 6.46 16.46 -15.39
CA LEU A 222 6.10 15.88 -14.10
C LEU A 222 7.34 15.43 -13.33
N LEU A 223 8.25 14.68 -13.96
CA LEU A 223 9.53 14.26 -13.37
C LEU A 223 10.37 15.45 -12.91
N ARG A 224 10.46 16.51 -13.74
CA ARG A 224 11.16 17.75 -13.35
C ARG A 224 10.51 18.45 -12.17
N SER A 225 9.18 18.44 -12.08
CA SER A 225 8.47 19.03 -10.95
C SER A 225 8.65 18.26 -9.63
N GLN A 226 8.88 16.95 -9.71
CA GLN A 226 9.15 16.08 -8.57
C GLN A 226 10.59 16.22 -8.04
N LEU A 227 11.54 16.66 -8.87
CA LEU A 227 12.95 16.86 -8.46
C LEU A 227 13.18 18.15 -7.63
N ILE A 228 12.26 19.11 -7.69
CA ILE A 228 12.43 20.43 -7.07
C ILE A 228 12.19 20.43 -5.54
N PRO A 229 11.23 19.66 -4.97
CA PRO A 229 11.00 19.63 -3.52
C PRO A 229 12.07 18.86 -2.71
N ASP A 230 12.74 17.87 -3.31
CA ASP A 230 13.63 16.95 -2.56
C ASP A 230 14.96 17.59 -2.12
N CYS A 231 15.24 18.83 -2.55
CA CYS A 231 16.41 19.59 -2.15
C CYS A 231 16.11 20.72 -1.12
N GLY A 232 14.87 20.85 -0.66
CA GLY A 232 14.54 21.72 0.46
C GLY A 232 13.14 22.34 0.42
N ALA A 233 12.50 22.28 1.59
CA ALA A 233 11.29 22.97 2.03
C ALA A 233 9.98 22.16 2.00
N ALA A 234 9.34 22.19 3.18
CA ALA A 234 8.05 21.60 3.50
C ALA A 234 6.89 22.13 2.63
N SER A 235 6.03 21.20 2.17
CA SER A 235 4.57 21.27 1.89
C SER A 235 3.97 22.55 1.22
N PRO A 236 3.01 22.45 0.26
CA PRO A 236 1.73 21.78 0.49
C PRO A 236 1.13 20.99 -0.69
N LYS A 237 0.21 20.10 -0.33
CA LYS A 237 -0.63 19.26 -1.20
C LYS A 237 -1.36 20.09 -2.25
N THR A 238 -1.23 19.72 -3.53
CA THR A 238 -2.16 20.13 -4.59
C THR A 238 -2.76 18.88 -5.22
N GLY A 239 -4.08 18.75 -5.03
CA GLY A 239 -4.88 17.69 -5.63
C GLY A 239 -5.00 17.91 -7.13
N ILE A 240 -4.83 16.82 -7.89
CA ILE A 240 -5.19 16.77 -9.30
C ILE A 240 -6.59 16.17 -9.38
N ALA A 241 -7.53 16.99 -9.84
CA ALA A 241 -8.89 16.58 -10.16
C ALA A 241 -8.88 15.67 -11.39
N ALA A 242 -9.37 14.44 -11.24
CA ALA A 242 -9.69 13.55 -12.36
C ALA A 242 -11.21 13.54 -12.57
N SER A 243 -11.61 13.94 -13.78
CA SER A 243 -12.99 13.97 -14.26
C SER A 243 -13.45 12.58 -14.72
N ARG A 244 -14.58 12.13 -14.15
CA ARG A 244 -15.59 11.15 -14.63
C ARG A 244 -15.15 9.94 -15.45
N VAL A 245 -15.42 8.73 -14.92
CA VAL A 245 -15.92 7.58 -15.72
C VAL A 245 -16.94 6.80 -14.89
N ALA A 246 -18.10 6.51 -15.50
CA ALA A 246 -19.05 5.54 -15.01
C ALA A 246 -18.55 4.12 -15.34
N GLY A 247 -18.39 3.29 -14.32
CA GLY A 247 -17.99 1.89 -14.47
C GLY A 247 -17.54 1.32 -13.14
N LYS A 248 -18.49 0.82 -12.33
CA LYS A 248 -18.18 0.06 -11.11
C LYS A 248 -17.66 -1.32 -11.55
N ALA A 249 -16.47 -1.70 -11.07
CA ALA A 249 -15.87 -3.01 -11.37
C ALA A 249 -15.59 -3.76 -10.07
N ALA A 250 -16.11 -4.98 -9.94
CA ALA A 250 -15.85 -5.90 -8.85
C ALA A 250 -14.95 -7.04 -9.37
N ILE A 251 -13.87 -7.35 -8.63
CA ILE A 251 -12.94 -8.43 -8.99
C ILE A 251 -12.73 -9.30 -7.75
N SER A 252 -13.03 -10.59 -7.87
CA SER A 252 -12.77 -11.59 -6.84
C SER A 252 -11.65 -12.51 -7.31
N PHE A 253 -10.64 -12.71 -6.46
CA PHE A 253 -9.56 -13.66 -6.69
C PHE A 253 -9.71 -14.82 -5.70
N PHE A 254 -9.89 -16.03 -6.25
CA PHE A 254 -9.88 -17.29 -5.50
C PHE A 254 -8.46 -17.78 -5.24
#